data_AF-A0A9P6QZS9-F1
#
_entry.id   AF-A0A9P6QZS9-F1
#
_cell.length_a   1.000
_cell.length_b   1.000
_cell.length_c   1.000
_cell.angle_alpha   90.00
_cell.angle_beta   90.00
_cell.angle_gamma   90.00
#
_symmetry.space_group_name_H-M   'P 1'
#
loop_
_entity.id
_entity.type
_entity.pdbx_description
1 polymer ?
#
loop_
_entity_poly.entity_id
_entity_poly.type
_entity_poly.pdbx_seq_one_letter_code
_entity_poly.pdbx_strand_id
1 'polypeptide(L)'
;MTIKYISQRAAQAIDVELMSPTGGGFSFEQLVELAGFSVAQAITKEFNRDDFSRVVVFSGPGNNGLDGLVAARHLSHFGYQPKIYYPKRADKPVNN
;
A
#
# COMPACT_ATOMS: atom_id res chain seq x y z
N MET A 1 -22.44 12.19 0.02
CA MET A 1 -21.34 12.51 0.96
C MET A 1 -20.22 13.18 0.18
N THR A 2 -19.67 14.29 0.66
CA THR A 2 -18.55 14.99 0.02
C THR A 2 -17.23 14.55 0.64
N ILE A 3 -16.23 14.23 -0.16
CA ILE A 3 -14.90 13.84 0.34
C ILE A 3 -14.16 15.08 0.85
N LYS A 4 -13.65 15.02 2.08
CA LYS A 4 -12.82 16.07 2.68
C LYS A 4 -11.34 15.81 2.38
N TYR A 5 -10.66 16.81 1.83
CA TYR A 5 -9.20 16.78 1.66
C TYR A 5 -8.52 17.20 2.97
N ILE A 6 -7.41 16.55 3.30
CA ILE A 6 -6.67 16.74 4.56
C ILE A 6 -5.25 17.25 4.30
N SER A 7 -4.72 18.03 5.23
CA SER A 7 -3.32 18.49 5.17
C SER A 7 -2.36 17.37 5.59
N GLN A 8 -1.07 17.51 5.26
CA GLN A 8 -0.03 16.57 5.69
C GLN A 8 -0.02 16.37 7.21
N ARG A 9 -0.12 17.47 7.99
CA ARG A 9 -0.17 17.41 9.46
C ARG A 9 -1.37 16.60 9.94
N ALA A 10 -2.54 16.79 9.32
CA ALA A 10 -3.74 16.03 9.68
C ALA A 10 -3.61 14.55 9.31
N ALA A 11 -3.07 14.21 8.14
CA ALA A 11 -2.82 12.83 7.73
C ALA A 11 -1.88 12.11 8.70
N GLN A 12 -0.77 12.75 9.09
CA GLN A 12 0.17 12.19 10.08
C GLN A 12 -0.49 11.98 11.45
N ALA A 13 -1.36 12.90 11.88
CA ALA A 13 -2.07 12.76 13.13
C ALA A 13 -3.04 11.56 13.10
N ILE A 14 -3.72 11.33 11.98
CA ILE A 14 -4.61 10.18 11.77
C ILE A 14 -3.81 8.88 11.82
N ASP A 15 -2.66 8.79 11.15
CA ASP A 15 -1.81 7.59 11.19
C ASP A 15 -1.42 7.24 12.64
N VAL A 16 -0.99 8.24 13.42
CA VAL A 16 -0.64 8.07 14.83
C VAL A 16 -1.84 7.62 15.66
N GLU A 17 -3.01 8.19 15.43
CA GLU A 17 -4.24 7.83 16.14
C GLU A 17 -4.68 6.39 15.83
N LEU A 18 -4.62 5.97 14.55
CA LEU A 18 -5.00 4.62 14.13
C LEU A 18 -4.11 3.54 14.78
N MET A 19 -2.82 3.83 14.94
CA MET A 19 -1.87 2.90 15.57
C MET A 19 -1.79 3.02 17.09
N SER A 20 -2.40 4.05 17.69
CA SER A 20 -2.44 4.22 19.14
C SER A 20 -3.28 3.12 19.80
N PRO A 21 -2.84 2.52 20.93
CA PRO A 21 -3.63 1.54 21.69
C PRO A 21 -5.01 2.07 22.14
N THR A 22 -5.12 3.38 22.38
CA THR A 22 -6.38 4.01 22.81
C THR A 22 -7.18 4.64 21.66
N GLY A 23 -6.62 4.62 20.44
CA GLY A 23 -7.27 5.08 19.22
C GLY A 23 -7.80 3.87 18.45
N GLY A 24 -7.13 3.51 17.36
CA GLY A 24 -7.53 2.37 16.53
C GLY A 24 -6.96 1.01 16.95
N GLY A 25 -5.80 0.99 17.63
CA GLY A 25 -5.11 -0.24 18.02
C GLY A 25 -4.63 -1.10 16.85
N PHE A 26 -4.54 -0.54 15.63
CA PHE A 26 -4.07 -1.26 14.46
C PHE A 26 -2.55 -1.40 14.46
N SER A 27 -2.06 -2.57 14.06
CA SER A 27 -0.64 -2.71 13.73
C SER A 27 -0.32 -2.00 12.41
N PHE A 28 0.93 -1.59 12.27
CA PHE A 28 1.42 -1.00 11.03
C PHE A 28 1.23 -1.96 9.83
N GLU A 29 1.52 -3.24 10.02
CA GLU A 29 1.37 -4.28 8.99
C GLU A 29 -0.08 -4.45 8.55
N GLN A 30 -1.05 -4.36 9.47
CA GLN A 30 -2.46 -4.44 9.13
C GLN A 30 -2.87 -3.29 8.21
N LEU A 31 -2.44 -2.06 8.53
CA LEU A 31 -2.77 -0.89 7.71
C LEU A 31 -2.11 -0.98 6.33
N VAL A 32 -0.83 -1.36 6.26
CA VAL A 32 -0.10 -1.56 5.00
C VAL A 32 -0.71 -2.67 4.14
N GLU A 33 -1.12 -3.78 4.75
CA GLU A 33 -1.78 -4.89 4.05
C GLU A 33 -3.09 -4.44 3.39
N LEU A 34 -3.91 -3.69 4.13
CA LEU A 34 -5.18 -3.17 3.64
C LEU A 34 -4.99 -2.08 2.57
N ALA A 35 -3.97 -1.22 2.74
CA ALA A 35 -3.64 -0.17 1.77
C ALA A 35 -3.21 -0.78 0.43
N GLY A 36 -2.24 -1.71 0.44
CA GLY A 36 -1.78 -2.36 -0.78
C GLY A 36 -2.85 -3.24 -1.44
N PHE A 37 -3.70 -3.91 -0.67
CA PHE A 37 -4.88 -4.60 -1.21
C PHE A 37 -5.82 -3.64 -1.96
N SER A 38 -6.10 -2.48 -1.35
CA SER A 38 -6.96 -1.45 -1.95
C SER A 38 -6.38 -0.91 -3.26
N VAL A 39 -5.04 -0.73 -3.34
CA VAL A 39 -4.35 -0.36 -4.59
C VAL A 39 -4.53 -1.42 -5.67
N ALA A 40 -4.34 -2.70 -5.34
CA ALA A 40 -4.53 -3.79 -6.29
C ALA A 40 -5.99 -3.90 -6.79
N GLN A 41 -6.97 -3.68 -5.91
CA GLN A 41 -8.38 -3.64 -6.28
C GLN A 41 -8.69 -2.47 -7.22
N ALA A 42 -8.17 -1.28 -6.93
CA ALA A 42 -8.37 -0.10 -7.78
C ALA A 42 -7.80 -0.33 -9.19
N ILE A 43 -6.58 -0.87 -9.30
CA ILE A 43 -5.97 -1.23 -10.58
C ILE A 43 -6.82 -2.26 -11.32
N THR A 44 -7.29 -3.30 -10.63
CA THR A 44 -8.08 -4.38 -11.26
C THR A 44 -9.45 -3.91 -11.74
N LYS A 45 -10.01 -2.88 -11.10
CA LYS A 45 -11.25 -2.25 -11.52
C LYS A 45 -11.07 -1.39 -12.77
N GLU A 46 -9.95 -0.68 -12.87
CA GLU A 46 -9.68 0.28 -13.95
C GLU A 46 -9.10 -0.40 -15.20
N PHE A 47 -8.25 -1.41 -15.02
CA PHE A 47 -7.54 -2.09 -16.09
C PHE A 47 -7.93 -3.56 -16.10
N ASN A 48 -8.50 -4.05 -17.20
CA ASN A 48 -8.77 -5.47 -17.37
C ASN A 48 -7.44 -6.25 -17.51
N ARG A 49 -7.29 -7.34 -16.76
CA ARG A 49 -6.07 -8.15 -16.78
C ARG A 49 -5.77 -8.77 -18.15
N ASP A 50 -6.81 -9.09 -18.94
CA ASP A 50 -6.60 -9.80 -20.22
C ASP A 50 -5.97 -8.86 -21.27
N ASP A 51 -6.19 -7.54 -21.13
CA ASP A 51 -5.56 -6.50 -21.96
C ASP A 51 -4.27 -5.96 -21.33
N PHE A 52 -4.21 -5.86 -20.00
CA PHE A 52 -3.15 -5.19 -19.24
C PHE A 52 -2.48 -6.08 -18.18
N SER A 53 -2.13 -7.31 -18.56
CA SER A 53 -1.58 -8.30 -17.60
C SER A 53 -0.23 -7.91 -16.99
N ARG A 54 0.62 -7.16 -17.69
CA ARG A 54 1.98 -6.83 -17.22
C ARG A 54 1.99 -5.50 -16.47
N VAL A 55 2.48 -5.53 -15.23
CA VAL A 55 2.57 -4.35 -14.36
C VAL A 55 4.01 -4.18 -13.89
N VAL A 56 4.50 -2.95 -13.86
CA VAL A 56 5.77 -2.62 -13.17
C VAL A 56 5.45 -1.81 -11.93
N VAL A 57 5.93 -2.26 -10.78
CA VAL A 57 5.75 -1.59 -9.48
C VAL A 57 7.08 -0.99 -9.05
N PHE A 58 7.11 0.33 -8.89
CA PHE A 58 8.26 1.07 -8.38
C PHE A 58 8.12 1.28 -6.87
N SER A 59 8.87 0.54 -6.07
CA SER A 59 8.83 0.62 -4.60
C SER A 59 9.99 1.47 -4.07
N GLY A 60 9.67 2.47 -3.26
CA GLY A 60 10.64 3.29 -2.52
C GLY A 60 11.00 2.69 -1.14
N PRO A 61 11.93 3.31 -0.40
CA PRO A 61 12.42 2.79 0.89
C PRO A 61 11.48 3.00 2.10
N GLY A 62 10.32 3.65 1.92
CA GLY A 62 9.39 3.99 3.00
C GLY A 62 8.08 3.20 2.94
N ASN A 63 7.09 3.64 3.73
CA ASN A 63 5.78 2.97 3.86
C ASN A 63 5.07 2.77 2.52
N ASN A 64 5.03 3.79 1.65
CA ASN A 64 4.46 3.67 0.30
C ASN A 64 5.14 2.58 -0.55
N GLY A 65 6.43 2.30 -0.28
CA GLY A 65 7.14 1.21 -0.93
C GLY A 65 6.57 -0.15 -0.52
N LEU A 66 6.26 -0.32 0.77
CA LEU A 66 5.64 -1.52 1.32
C LEU A 66 4.22 -1.71 0.78
N ASP A 67 3.43 -0.64 0.68
CA ASP A 67 2.11 -0.67 0.04
C ASP A 67 2.23 -1.19 -1.40
N GLY A 68 3.24 -0.73 -2.14
CA GLY A 68 3.56 -1.21 -3.49
C GLY A 68 3.92 -2.70 -3.52
N LEU A 69 4.71 -3.19 -2.57
CA LEU A 69 5.06 -4.62 -2.48
C LEU A 69 3.83 -5.49 -2.18
N VAL A 70 2.95 -5.04 -1.28
CA VAL A 70 1.67 -5.69 -0.97
C VAL A 70 0.75 -5.68 -2.20
N ALA A 71 0.64 -4.53 -2.87
CA ALA A 71 -0.14 -4.40 -4.09
C ALA A 71 0.37 -5.34 -5.19
N ALA A 72 1.68 -5.44 -5.39
CA ALA A 72 2.29 -6.38 -6.33
C ALA A 72 1.90 -7.83 -6.00
N ARG A 73 1.92 -8.24 -4.73
CA ARG A 73 1.50 -9.59 -4.33
C ARG A 73 0.02 -9.83 -4.65
N HIS A 74 -0.88 -8.91 -4.31
CA HIS A 74 -2.30 -9.05 -4.61
C HIS A 74 -2.58 -9.05 -6.11
N LEU A 75 -1.93 -8.19 -6.89
CA LEU A 75 -2.02 -8.21 -8.36
C LEU A 75 -1.61 -9.57 -8.93
N SER A 76 -0.54 -10.19 -8.40
CA SER A 76 -0.16 -11.54 -8.78
C SER A 76 -1.27 -12.56 -8.49
N HIS A 77 -1.93 -12.49 -7.33
CA HIS A 77 -3.07 -13.35 -7.00
C HIS A 77 -4.29 -13.11 -7.88
N PHE A 78 -4.46 -11.88 -8.39
CA PHE A 78 -5.55 -11.51 -9.31
C PHE A 78 -5.27 -11.89 -10.78
N GLY A 79 -4.12 -12.49 -11.07
CA GLY A 79 -3.76 -12.96 -12.40
C GLY A 79 -2.94 -11.99 -13.25
N TYR A 80 -2.46 -10.88 -12.67
CA TYR A 80 -1.47 -10.02 -13.32
C TYR A 80 -0.06 -10.62 -13.20
N GLN A 81 0.88 -10.03 -13.93
CA GLN A 81 2.29 -10.38 -13.99
C GLN A 81 3.15 -9.19 -13.53
N PRO A 82 3.13 -8.87 -12.22
CA PRO A 82 3.88 -7.74 -11.69
C PRO A 82 5.40 -8.01 -11.71
N LYS A 83 6.18 -6.97 -12.04
CA LYS A 83 7.62 -6.90 -11.85
C LYS A 83 7.93 -5.74 -10.91
N ILE A 84 8.78 -5.98 -9.91
CA ILE A 84 9.06 -5.01 -8.87
C ILE A 84 10.44 -4.41 -9.12
N TYR A 85 10.52 -3.08 -9.16
CA TYR A 85 11.76 -2.34 -9.07
C TYR A 85 11.87 -1.72 -7.67
N TYR A 86 12.78 -2.24 -6.85
CA TYR A 86 12.97 -1.82 -5.47
C TYR A 86 14.47 -1.54 -5.19
N PRO A 87 14.99 -0.38 -5.65
CA PRO A 87 16.42 -0.11 -5.70
C PRO A 87 17.05 0.21 -4.34
N LYS A 88 16.29 0.82 -3.43
CA LYS A 88 16.73 1.14 -2.08
C LYS A 88 15.77 0.51 -1.09
N ARG A 89 16.24 -0.53 -0.40
CA ARG A 89 15.48 -1.20 0.67
C ARG A 89 15.70 -0.45 1.97
N ALA A 90 14.72 -0.47 2.86
CA ALA A 90 14.91 0.03 4.21
C ALA A 90 16.00 -0.80 4.94
N ASP A 91 16.91 -0.12 5.65
CA ASP A 91 18.01 -0.76 6.38
C ASP A 91 17.55 -1.49 7.65
N LYS A 92 16.32 -1.23 8.10
CA LYS A 92 15.72 -1.91 9.25
C LYS A 92 14.79 -3.01 8.75
N PRO A 93 14.85 -4.22 9.34
CA PRO A 93 13.71 -5.13 9.29
C PRO A 93 12.49 -4.35 9.74
N VAL A 94 11.35 -4.56 9.05
CA VAL A 94 10.07 -4.14 9.60
C VAL A 94 9.94 -4.96 10.90
N ASN A 95 10.12 -4.27 12.03
CA ASN A 95 10.13 -4.73 13.43
C ASN A 95 11.52 -4.88 14.08
N ASN A 96 11.83 -3.91 14.95
CA ASN A 96 12.19 -4.11 16.36
C ASN A 96 11.76 -2.86 17.15
#